data_AF-A0A164DWL2-F1
#
_entry.id   AF-A0A164DWL2-F1
#
_cell.length_a   1.000
_cell.length_b   1.000
_cell.length_c   1.000
_cell.angle_alpha   90.00
_cell.angle_beta   90.00
_cell.angle_gamma   90.00
#
_symmetry.space_group_name_H-M   'P 1'
#
loop_
_entity.id
_entity.type
_entity.pdbx_description
1 polymer ?
#
loop_
_entity_poly.entity_id
_entity_poly.type
_entity_poly.pdbx_seq_one_letter_code
_entity_poly.pdbx_strand_id
1 'polypeptide(L)'
;SGRGRKSKLSDRDKLYICNISKTDRRKTAGVIAQEFNITRKITVRKTTVRRALKECNMNGRVGAKKPLLRKINMDKRLAFAKEH
;
A
#
# COMPACT_ATOMS: atom_id res chain seq x y z
N SER A 1 -28.70 -1.05 19.90
CA SER A 1 -27.98 -0.82 18.64
C SER A 1 -27.54 -2.16 18.05
N GLY A 2 -28.18 -2.61 16.96
CA GLY A 2 -27.87 -3.92 16.35
C GLY A 2 -26.52 -3.90 15.63
N ARG A 3 -25.74 -4.99 15.73
CA ARG A 3 -24.50 -5.16 14.97
C ARG A 3 -24.84 -5.22 13.48
N GLY A 4 -24.31 -4.29 12.70
CA GLY A 4 -24.57 -4.21 11.25
C GLY A 4 -24.05 -5.42 10.46
N ARG A 5 -24.21 -5.36 9.13
CA ARG A 5 -23.79 -6.44 8.21
C ARG A 5 -22.30 -6.77 8.37
N LYS A 6 -22.00 -8.06 8.55
CA LYS A 6 -20.63 -8.57 8.64
C LYS A 6 -19.84 -8.30 7.34
N SER A 7 -18.56 -7.98 7.49
CA SER A 7 -17.63 -7.79 6.36
C SER A 7 -17.43 -9.11 5.59
N LYS A 8 -17.25 -9.01 4.26
CA LYS A 8 -16.81 -10.14 3.41
C LYS A 8 -15.34 -10.49 3.58
N LEU A 9 -14.54 -9.55 4.07
CA LEU A 9 -13.11 -9.74 4.33
C LEU A 9 -12.91 -10.16 5.77
N SER A 10 -12.18 -11.27 5.98
CA SER A 10 -11.60 -11.62 7.27
C SER A 10 -10.39 -10.73 7.57
N ASP A 11 -9.89 -10.76 8.81
CA ASP A 11 -8.68 -10.00 9.17
C ASP A 11 -7.45 -10.50 8.42
N ARG A 12 -7.38 -11.82 8.14
CA ARG A 12 -6.32 -12.41 7.32
C ARG A 12 -6.37 -11.91 5.87
N ASP A 13 -7.58 -11.68 5.33
CA ASP A 13 -7.75 -11.11 3.99
C ASP A 13 -7.29 -9.65 3.94
N LYS A 14 -7.62 -8.86 4.97
CA LYS A 14 -7.13 -7.48 5.09
C LYS A 14 -5.61 -7.43 5.15
N LEU A 15 -4.99 -8.28 5.98
CA LEU A 15 -3.53 -8.40 6.05
C LEU A 15 -2.93 -8.74 4.69
N TYR A 16 -3.52 -9.69 3.97
CA TYR A 16 -3.08 -10.07 2.63
C TYR A 16 -3.17 -8.90 1.64
N ILE A 17 -4.29 -8.16 1.62
CA ILE A 17 -4.45 -6.95 0.81
C ILE A 17 -3.37 -5.91 1.14
N CYS A 18 -3.10 -5.69 2.44
CA CYS A 18 -2.09 -4.72 2.87
C CYS A 18 -0.68 -5.15 2.49
N ASN A 19 -0.37 -6.44 2.53
CA ASN A 19 0.92 -6.96 2.09
C ASN A 19 1.14 -6.81 0.58
N ILE A 20 0.12 -7.07 -0.26
CA ILE A 20 0.23 -6.83 -1.71
C ILE A 20 0.65 -5.37 -1.98
N SER A 21 0.00 -4.41 -1.30
CA SER A 21 0.31 -2.99 -1.47
C SER A 21 1.68 -2.59 -0.92
N LYS A 22 2.21 -3.31 0.08
CA LYS A 22 3.56 -3.06 0.62
C LYS A 22 4.64 -3.60 -0.31
N THR A 23 4.41 -4.77 -0.90
CA THR A 23 5.36 -5.40 -1.85
C THR A 23 5.50 -4.55 -3.12
N ASP A 24 4.38 -4.05 -3.65
CA ASP A 24 4.41 -3.11 -4.78
C ASP A 24 3.50 -1.91 -4.52
N ARG A 25 4.15 -0.80 -4.13
CA ARG A 25 3.50 0.49 -3.85
C ARG A 25 2.81 1.14 -5.06
N ARG A 26 3.06 0.65 -6.28
CA ARG A 26 2.43 1.19 -7.51
C ARG A 26 1.17 0.43 -7.91
N LYS A 27 0.89 -0.73 -7.30
CA LYS A 27 -0.35 -1.46 -7.58
C LYS A 27 -1.57 -0.63 -7.20
N THR A 28 -2.47 -0.45 -8.16
CA THR A 28 -3.72 0.26 -7.92
C THR A 28 -4.70 -0.66 -7.17
N ALA A 29 -5.65 -0.07 -6.46
CA ALA A 29 -6.71 -0.83 -5.78
C ALA A 29 -7.55 -1.72 -6.73
N GLY A 30 -7.60 -1.40 -8.03
CA GLY A 30 -8.25 -2.23 -9.05
C GLY A 30 -7.48 -3.51 -9.33
N VAL A 31 -6.17 -3.39 -9.54
CA VAL A 31 -5.26 -4.54 -9.73
C VAL A 31 -5.23 -5.41 -8.48
N ILE A 32 -5.13 -4.82 -7.30
CA ILE A 32 -5.18 -5.55 -6.02
C ILE A 32 -6.50 -6.31 -5.88
N ALA A 33 -7.63 -5.74 -6.30
CA ALA A 33 -8.92 -6.42 -6.26
C ALA A 33 -8.96 -7.63 -7.21
N GLN A 34 -8.42 -7.50 -8.42
CA GLN A 34 -8.35 -8.61 -9.38
C GLN A 34 -7.49 -9.76 -8.83
N GLU A 35 -6.28 -9.43 -8.36
CA GLU A 35 -5.34 -10.41 -7.77
C GLU A 35 -5.93 -11.10 -6.54
N PHE A 36 -6.61 -10.33 -5.67
CA PHE A 36 -7.31 -10.86 -4.51
C PHE A 36 -8.44 -11.82 -4.92
N ASN A 37 -9.27 -11.42 -5.88
CA ASN A 37 -10.42 -12.22 -6.31
C ASN A 37 -9.98 -13.55 -6.91
N ILE A 38 -8.90 -13.54 -7.70
CA ILE A 38 -8.31 -14.76 -8.28
C ILE A 38 -7.78 -15.67 -7.18
N THR A 39 -6.98 -15.12 -6.26
CA THR A 39 -6.30 -15.92 -5.21
C THR A 39 -7.29 -16.49 -4.18
N ARG A 40 -8.29 -15.70 -3.77
CA ARG A 40 -9.21 -16.06 -2.67
C ARG A 40 -10.54 -16.61 -3.13
N LYS A 41 -10.84 -16.61 -4.45
CA LYS A 41 -12.13 -17.00 -5.03
C LYS A 41 -13.33 -16.24 -4.41
N ILE A 42 -13.10 -15.04 -3.88
CA ILE A 42 -14.11 -14.15 -3.31
C ILE A 42 -14.18 -12.91 -4.19
N THR A 43 -15.38 -12.51 -4.62
CA THR A 43 -15.53 -11.29 -5.41
C THR A 43 -15.67 -10.07 -4.50
N VAL A 44 -14.66 -9.20 -4.51
CA VAL A 44 -14.69 -7.87 -3.90
C VAL A 44 -14.51 -6.76 -4.92
N ARG A 45 -15.11 -5.59 -4.64
CA ARG A 45 -14.94 -4.38 -5.46
C ARG A 45 -13.70 -3.60 -5.00
N LYS A 46 -13.14 -2.79 -5.90
CA LYS A 46 -12.01 -1.88 -5.61
C LYS A 46 -12.26 -0.95 -4.41
N THR A 47 -13.52 -0.57 -4.15
CA THR A 47 -13.89 0.25 -2.99
C THR A 47 -13.70 -0.47 -1.66
N THR A 48 -14.00 -1.77 -1.60
CA THR A 48 -13.76 -2.62 -0.43
C THR A 48 -12.26 -2.73 -0.14
N VAL A 49 -11.46 -2.94 -1.18
CA VAL A 49 -9.98 -2.96 -1.08
C VAL A 49 -9.45 -1.63 -0.56
N ARG A 50 -9.92 -0.49 -1.08
CA ARG A 50 -9.50 0.84 -0.55
C ARG A 50 -9.82 1.01 0.92
N ARG A 51 -10.97 0.52 1.39
CA ARG A 51 -11.33 0.59 2.82
C ARG A 51 -10.35 -0.23 3.67
N ALA A 52 -10.05 -1.46 3.25
CA ALA A 52 -9.06 -2.30 3.93
C ALA A 52 -7.66 -1.65 3.94
N LEU A 53 -7.24 -1.04 2.83
CA LEU A 53 -5.97 -0.30 2.78
C LEU A 53 -5.95 0.90 3.75
N LYS A 54 -7.06 1.65 3.85
CA LYS A 54 -7.19 2.74 4.84
C LYS A 54 -7.10 2.23 6.28
N GLU A 55 -7.70 1.09 6.59
CA GLU A 55 -7.59 0.44 7.92
C GLU A 55 -6.12 0.11 8.26
N CYS A 56 -5.28 -0.14 7.26
CA CYS A 56 -3.82 -0.32 7.40
C CYS A 56 -3.00 0.98 7.25
N ASN A 57 -3.64 2.16 7.30
CA ASN A 57 -2.99 3.46 7.07
C ASN A 57 -2.30 3.63 5.70
N MET A 58 -2.71 2.84 4.70
CA MET A 58 -2.18 2.92 3.34
C MET A 58 -3.02 3.89 2.51
N ASN A 59 -2.44 5.05 2.22
CA ASN A 59 -3.07 6.11 1.43
C ASN A 59 -2.47 6.20 0.03
N GLY A 60 -3.32 6.33 -0.99
CA GLY A 60 -2.87 6.62 -2.35
C GLY A 60 -2.25 8.02 -2.40
N ARG A 61 -0.94 8.10 -2.63
CA ARG A 61 -0.19 9.36 -2.74
C ARG A 61 0.73 9.31 -3.95
N VAL A 62 0.98 10.46 -4.55
CA VAL A 62 1.97 10.60 -5.63
C VAL A 62 3.36 10.63 -5.00
N GLY A 63 4.29 9.85 -5.55
CA GLY A 63 5.68 9.87 -5.10
C GLY A 63 6.34 11.20 -5.43
N ALA A 64 7.04 11.80 -4.46
CA ALA A 64 7.79 13.02 -4.69
C ALA A 64 8.88 12.80 -5.77
N LYS A 65 9.01 13.75 -6.70
CA LYS A 65 10.11 13.75 -7.68
C LYS A 65 11.41 14.11 -6.97
N LYS A 66 12.30 13.13 -6.81
CA LYS A 66 13.65 13.37 -6.28
C LYS A 66 14.64 13.58 -7.43
N PRO A 67 15.62 14.48 -7.29
CA PRO A 67 16.70 14.58 -8.26
C PRO A 67 17.50 13.26 -8.28
N LEU A 68 17.98 12.88 -9.47
CA LEU A 68 18.85 11.72 -9.62
C LEU A 68 20.24 12.08 -9.10
N LEU A 69 20.60 11.58 -7.91
CA LEU A 69 21.91 11.82 -7.31
C LEU A 69 22.89 10.71 -7.70
N ARG A 70 24.09 11.10 -8.10
CA ARG A 70 25.22 10.17 -8.20
C ARG A 70 25.69 9.80 -6.79
N LYS A 71 26.23 8.58 -6.63
CA LYS A 71 26.73 8.06 -5.36
C LYS A 71 27.70 9.03 -4.67
N ILE A 72 28.68 9.55 -5.41
CA ILE A 72 29.66 10.54 -4.92
C ILE A 72 28.98 11.78 -4.31
N ASN A 73 27.89 12.27 -4.92
CA ASN A 73 27.19 13.45 -4.41
C ASN A 73 26.37 13.13 -3.14
N MET A 74 25.88 11.90 -3.00
CA MET A 74 25.24 11.44 -1.76
C MET A 74 26.26 11.37 -0.62
N ASP A 75 27.44 10.82 -0.89
CA ASP A 75 28.51 10.67 0.10
C ASP A 75 29.00 12.04 0.59
N LYS A 76 29.22 13.00 -0.32
CA LYS A 76 29.59 14.39 0.03
C LYS A 76 28.52 15.07 0.89
N ARG A 77 27.24 14.93 0.52
CA ARG A 77 26.13 15.49 1.30
C ARG A 77 26.05 14.89 2.71
N LEU A 78 26.28 13.58 2.81
CA LEU A 78 26.27 12.89 4.09
C LEU A 78 27.46 13.31 4.98
N ALA A 79 28.65 13.47 4.40
CA ALA A 79 29.82 13.96 5.13
C ALA A 79 29.58 15.37 5.69
N PHE A 80 29.12 16.30 4.84
CA PHE A 80 28.79 17.66 5.25
C PHE A 80 27.75 17.70 6.39
N ALA A 81 26.66 16.91 6.28
CA ALA A 81 25.61 16.85 7.29
C ALA A 81 26.00 16.15 8.60
N LYS A 82 27.18 15.52 8.66
CA LYS A 82 27.74 14.94 9.89
C LYS A 82 28.72 15.89 10.57
N GLU A 83 29.37 16.76 9.80
CA GLU A 83 30.36 17.72 10.26
C GLU A 83 29.71 18.97 10.86
N HIS A 84 28.56 19.39 10.32
CA HIS A 84 27.76 20.53 10.75
C HIS A 84 26.37 20.08 11.24
#